data_AF-A0A9D7WT34-F1
#
_entry.id   AF-A0A9D7WT34-F1
#
_cell.length_a   1.000
_cell.length_b   1.000
_cell.length_c   1.000
_cell.angle_alpha   90.00
_cell.angle_beta   90.00
_cell.angle_gamma   90.00
#
_symmetry.space_group_name_H-M   'P 1'
#
loop_
_entity.id
_entity.type
_entity.pdbx_description
1 polymer ?
#
loop_
_entity_poly.entity_id
_entity_poly.type
_entity_poly.pdbx_seq_one_letter_code
_entity_poly.pdbx_strand_id
1 'polypeptide(L)'
;MKKIIILSVFLLINISYLASFILIPMGEDNQTNHLKAYGIAYWILQNDIEVDWLLNYQGGSFLIKNNSSIQEECIIRGVSFDILTNSKVTQIKSNIANPEVNQEIVRLEKAPKIAVYTPKGKQPWDDAVTLVLSYAEIPYEEIYDKEIIKNELFKYEWLHLHHEDFTGQYGKFYRNYRNAAWYMQQQKNAEQSAKELGFNKVSELKLQVGKSIKEFIAGGGFLFTMCSGTDSY
;
A
#
# COMPACT_ATOMS: atom_id res chain seq x y z
N MET A 1 14.91 61.64 6.15
CA MET A 1 13.65 61.33 5.43
C MET A 1 13.77 60.16 4.45
N LYS A 2 14.72 60.15 3.49
CA LYS A 2 14.91 59.02 2.55
C LYS A 2 15.12 57.64 3.22
N LYS A 3 15.87 57.56 4.33
CA LYS A 3 16.09 56.30 5.08
C LYS A 3 14.83 55.77 5.79
N ILE A 4 13.92 56.65 6.20
CA ILE A 4 12.65 56.26 6.86
C ILE A 4 11.70 55.69 5.81
N ILE A 5 11.63 56.31 4.63
CA ILE A 5 10.81 55.83 3.50
C ILE A 5 11.27 54.43 3.03
N ILE A 6 12.59 54.19 2.97
CA ILE A 6 13.13 52.87 2.61
C ILE A 6 12.76 51.79 3.66
N LEU A 7 12.78 52.15 4.95
CA LEU A 7 12.38 51.23 6.03
C LEU A 7 10.87 50.93 6.00
N SER A 8 10.04 51.93 5.69
CA SER A 8 8.60 51.79 5.50
C SER A 8 8.25 50.90 4.30
N VAL A 9 9.01 51.01 3.20
CA VAL A 9 8.84 50.15 2.01
C VAL A 9 9.29 48.71 2.29
N PHE A 10 10.34 48.51 3.09
CA PHE A 10 10.80 47.16 3.47
C PHE A 10 9.79 46.45 4.42
N LEU A 11 9.07 47.18 5.26
CA LEU A 11 8.02 46.62 6.13
C LEU A 11 6.74 46.22 5.38
N LEU A 12 6.50 46.81 4.20
CA LEU A 12 5.34 46.48 3.34
C LEU A 12 5.57 45.25 2.45
N ILE A 13 6.81 44.76 2.35
CA ILE A 13 7.15 43.49 1.68
C ILE A 13 7.08 42.36 2.71
N ASN A 14 5.98 42.26 3.44
CA ASN A 14 5.61 40.99 4.06
C ASN A 14 4.93 40.16 2.98
N ILE A 15 5.73 39.45 2.20
CA ILE A 15 5.24 38.40 1.30
C ILE A 15 4.59 37.36 2.21
N SER A 16 3.29 37.50 2.38
CA SER A 16 2.46 36.51 3.04
C SER A 16 2.44 35.32 2.10
N TYR A 17 3.35 34.37 2.30
CA TYR A 17 3.24 33.06 1.67
C TYR A 17 1.92 32.48 2.16
N LEU A 18 0.89 32.58 1.31
CA LEU A 18 -0.39 31.94 1.55
C LEU A 18 -0.11 30.44 1.48
N ALA A 19 0.03 29.82 2.64
CA ALA A 19 0.08 28.38 2.69
C ALA A 19 -1.21 27.84 2.05
N SER A 20 -0.98 26.89 1.16
CA SER A 20 -2.02 26.22 0.41
C SER A 20 -1.76 24.73 0.51
N PHE A 21 -2.79 23.96 0.20
CA PHE A 21 -2.77 22.51 0.25
C PHE A 21 -3.23 21.97 -1.09
N ILE A 22 -2.74 20.79 -1.43
CA ILE A 22 -3.25 19.96 -2.51
C ILE A 22 -4.26 19.01 -1.87
N LEU A 23 -5.48 18.98 -2.39
CA LEU A 23 -6.46 17.94 -2.12
C LEU A 23 -6.53 17.03 -3.34
N ILE A 24 -6.22 15.76 -3.17
CA ILE A 24 -6.46 14.72 -4.17
C ILE A 24 -7.79 14.08 -3.81
N PRO A 25 -8.89 14.41 -4.52
CA PRO A 25 -10.18 13.80 -4.27
C PRO A 25 -10.16 12.32 -4.64
N MET A 26 -11.01 11.52 -3.98
CA MET A 26 -11.15 10.08 -4.23
C MET A 26 -12.60 9.67 -4.51
N GLY A 27 -13.50 10.63 -4.72
CA GLY A 27 -14.88 10.36 -5.10
C GLY A 27 -14.98 9.84 -6.54
N GLU A 28 -16.09 9.21 -6.87
CA GLU A 28 -16.33 8.62 -8.20
C GLU A 28 -16.35 9.69 -9.30
N ASP A 29 -17.01 10.81 -9.06
CA ASP A 29 -17.24 11.86 -10.07
C ASP A 29 -16.07 12.85 -10.24
N ASN A 30 -15.11 12.86 -9.32
CA ASN A 30 -14.11 13.93 -9.22
C ASN A 30 -12.65 13.45 -9.29
N GLN A 31 -12.43 12.14 -9.43
CA GLN A 31 -11.11 11.59 -9.63
C GLN A 31 -11.02 10.81 -10.94
N THR A 32 -10.09 11.22 -11.79
CA THR A 32 -9.83 10.62 -13.11
C THR A 32 -9.08 9.31 -13.01
N ASN A 33 -8.27 9.11 -11.98
CA ASN A 33 -7.51 7.88 -11.80
C ASN A 33 -7.23 7.54 -10.32
N HIS A 34 -8.15 6.80 -9.68
CA HIS A 34 -8.04 6.44 -8.27
C HIS A 34 -6.82 5.58 -7.95
N LEU A 35 -6.47 4.61 -8.81
CA LEU A 35 -5.33 3.73 -8.54
C LEU A 35 -4.01 4.51 -8.59
N LYS A 36 -3.84 5.40 -9.57
CA LYS A 36 -2.68 6.30 -9.61
C LYS A 36 -2.68 7.29 -8.45
N ALA A 37 -3.83 7.71 -7.93
CA ALA A 37 -3.90 8.59 -6.76
C ALA A 37 -3.32 7.94 -5.50
N TYR A 38 -3.57 6.64 -5.26
CA TYR A 38 -2.86 5.89 -4.20
C TYR A 38 -1.35 5.83 -4.45
N GLY A 39 -0.95 5.66 -5.72
CA GLY A 39 0.44 5.73 -6.15
C GLY A 39 1.12 7.06 -5.83
N ILE A 40 0.43 8.18 -6.08
CA ILE A 40 0.88 9.52 -5.72
C ILE A 40 1.04 9.63 -4.19
N ALA A 41 0.04 9.22 -3.42
CA ALA A 41 0.13 9.26 -1.95
C ALA A 41 1.33 8.46 -1.44
N TYR A 42 1.58 7.27 -1.98
CA TYR A 42 2.74 6.46 -1.65
C TYR A 42 4.06 7.15 -2.04
N TRP A 43 4.15 7.70 -3.26
CA TRP A 43 5.33 8.42 -3.74
C TRP A 43 5.65 9.65 -2.88
N ILE A 44 4.62 10.40 -2.44
CA ILE A 44 4.80 11.53 -1.51
C ILE A 44 5.44 11.05 -0.20
N LEU A 45 4.94 9.94 0.36
CA LEU A 45 5.49 9.35 1.58
C LEU A 45 6.92 8.82 1.40
N GLN A 46 7.32 8.38 0.20
CA GLN A 46 8.70 7.99 -0.10
C GLN A 46 9.67 9.18 -0.10
N ASN A 47 9.16 10.40 -0.28
CA ASN A 47 9.93 11.63 -0.22
C ASN A 47 9.88 12.28 1.17
N ASP A 48 9.54 11.50 2.21
CA ASP A 48 9.43 11.94 3.61
C ASP A 48 8.44 13.12 3.80
N ILE A 49 7.41 13.19 2.94
CA ILE A 49 6.33 14.17 3.06
C ILE A 49 5.09 13.48 3.62
N GLU A 50 4.59 14.02 4.71
CA GLU A 50 3.38 13.55 5.37
C GLU A 50 2.10 13.82 4.56
N VAL A 51 1.16 12.88 4.64
CA VAL A 51 -0.15 12.94 3.97
C VAL A 51 -1.26 12.81 5.01
N ASP A 52 -2.24 13.71 5.00
CA ASP A 52 -3.48 13.54 5.76
C ASP A 52 -4.47 12.72 4.91
N TRP A 53 -4.79 11.50 5.32
CA TRP A 53 -5.86 10.72 4.71
C TRP A 53 -7.19 11.06 5.39
N LEU A 54 -8.10 11.64 4.62
CA LEU A 54 -9.42 12.11 5.08
C LEU A 54 -10.45 11.00 4.89
N LEU A 55 -10.53 10.07 5.84
CA LEU A 55 -11.43 8.92 5.82
C LEU A 55 -12.89 9.36 5.66
N ASN A 56 -13.60 8.73 4.72
CA ASN A 56 -14.99 9.02 4.35
C ASN A 56 -15.29 10.46 3.91
N TYR A 57 -14.27 11.30 3.72
CA TYR A 57 -14.41 12.61 3.10
C TYR A 57 -14.09 12.51 1.61
N GLN A 58 -15.08 12.79 0.75
CA GLN A 58 -14.95 12.70 -0.71
C GLN A 58 -14.25 11.40 -1.17
N GLY A 59 -14.76 10.25 -0.72
CA GLY A 59 -14.23 8.94 -1.09
C GLY A 59 -12.91 8.55 -0.41
N GLY A 60 -12.45 9.28 0.62
CA GLY A 60 -11.17 9.00 1.28
C GLY A 60 -10.03 9.83 0.72
N SER A 61 -10.23 11.13 0.57
CA SER A 61 -9.29 12.04 -0.11
C SER A 61 -7.95 12.17 0.61
N PHE A 62 -6.90 12.54 -0.13
CA PHE A 62 -5.59 12.86 0.43
C PHE A 62 -5.35 14.35 0.46
N LEU A 63 -4.90 14.87 1.60
CA LEU A 63 -4.58 16.28 1.80
C LEU A 63 -3.10 16.42 2.11
N ILE A 64 -2.40 17.23 1.31
CA ILE A 64 -0.95 17.40 1.38
C ILE A 64 -0.61 18.89 1.34
N LYS A 65 0.46 19.31 2.00
CA LYS A 65 0.97 20.67 1.85
C LYS A 65 1.34 20.92 0.40
N ASN A 66 0.99 22.09 -0.13
CA ASN A 66 1.19 22.38 -1.54
C ASN A 66 2.68 22.44 -1.91
N ASN A 67 3.05 21.71 -2.96
CA ASN A 67 4.38 21.69 -3.56
C ASN A 67 4.23 21.52 -5.08
N SER A 68 4.94 22.33 -5.86
CA SER A 68 4.93 22.27 -7.32
C SER A 68 5.29 20.89 -7.87
N SER A 69 6.25 20.17 -7.26
CA SER A 69 6.63 18.83 -7.73
C SER A 69 5.48 17.82 -7.60
N ILE A 70 4.65 17.94 -6.56
CA ILE A 70 3.49 17.08 -6.36
C ILE A 70 2.41 17.38 -7.40
N GLN A 71 2.17 18.66 -7.70
CA GLN A 71 1.22 19.05 -8.75
C GLN A 71 1.64 18.51 -10.12
N GLU A 72 2.91 18.67 -10.46
CA GLU A 72 3.49 18.14 -11.71
C GLU A 72 3.32 16.62 -11.78
N GLU A 73 3.62 15.90 -10.70
CA GLU A 73 3.46 14.45 -10.65
C GLU A 73 1.99 14.02 -10.81
N CYS A 74 1.04 14.73 -10.18
CA CYS A 74 -0.39 14.49 -10.38
C CYS A 74 -0.78 14.67 -11.86
N ILE A 75 -0.30 15.74 -12.51
CA ILE A 75 -0.56 15.99 -13.94
C ILE A 75 0.01 14.87 -14.80
N ILE A 76 1.27 14.49 -14.57
CA ILE A 76 1.97 13.43 -15.33
C ILE A 76 1.23 12.09 -15.21
N ARG A 77 0.74 11.75 -14.02
CA ARG A 77 0.02 10.48 -13.77
C ARG A 77 -1.50 10.55 -14.04
N GLY A 78 -2.01 11.70 -14.50
CA GLY A 78 -3.44 11.87 -14.81
C GLY A 78 -4.35 11.81 -13.58
N VAL A 79 -3.86 12.27 -12.43
CA VAL A 79 -4.58 12.34 -11.16
C VAL A 79 -5.16 13.74 -10.96
N SER A 80 -6.47 13.82 -10.74
CA SER A 80 -7.15 15.08 -10.44
C SER A 80 -6.77 15.59 -9.05
N PHE A 81 -6.60 16.91 -8.90
CA PHE A 81 -6.32 17.56 -7.62
C PHE A 81 -6.83 19.01 -7.60
N ASP A 82 -7.10 19.51 -6.40
CA ASP A 82 -7.50 20.89 -6.13
C ASP A 82 -6.46 21.60 -5.27
N ILE A 83 -6.26 22.90 -5.51
CA ILE A 83 -5.45 23.75 -4.63
C ILE A 83 -6.39 24.48 -3.66
N LEU A 84 -6.23 24.20 -2.37
CA LEU A 84 -7.03 24.77 -1.30
C LEU A 84 -6.26 25.81 -0.50
N THR A 85 -6.95 26.85 -0.05
CA THR A 85 -6.41 27.80 0.92
C THR A 85 -6.41 27.22 2.33
N ASN A 86 -5.55 27.75 3.21
CA ASN A 86 -5.57 27.39 4.63
C ASN A 86 -6.96 27.49 5.26
N SER A 87 -7.71 28.56 4.99
CA SER A 87 -9.05 28.75 5.55
C SER A 87 -10.01 27.65 5.15
N LYS A 88 -9.96 27.19 3.89
CA LYS A 88 -10.78 26.08 3.39
C LYS A 88 -10.40 24.77 4.06
N VAL A 89 -9.11 24.51 4.23
CA VAL A 89 -8.62 23.31 4.92
C VAL A 89 -9.05 23.30 6.39
N THR A 90 -8.91 24.41 7.10
CA THR A 90 -9.39 24.52 8.49
C THR A 90 -10.88 24.23 8.59
N GLN A 91 -11.68 24.73 7.64
CA GLN A 91 -13.11 24.42 7.58
C GLN A 91 -13.37 22.92 7.35
N ILE A 92 -12.67 22.28 6.42
CA ILE A 92 -12.79 20.84 6.17
C ILE A 92 -12.45 20.04 7.43
N LYS A 93 -11.30 20.34 8.06
CA LYS A 93 -10.88 19.66 9.29
C LYS A 93 -11.88 19.83 10.43
N SER A 94 -12.45 21.03 10.58
CA SER A 94 -13.50 21.29 11.58
C SER A 94 -14.78 20.51 11.30
N ASN A 95 -15.14 20.31 10.03
CA ASN A 95 -16.33 19.53 9.66
C ASN A 95 -16.11 18.04 9.92
N ILE A 96 -14.94 17.51 9.58
CA ILE A 96 -14.57 16.11 9.84
C ILE A 96 -14.54 15.84 11.36
N ALA A 97 -14.09 16.80 12.17
CA ALA A 97 -14.06 16.66 13.62
C ALA A 97 -15.43 16.67 14.30
N ASN A 98 -16.53 16.91 13.56
CA ASN A 98 -17.87 16.85 14.12
C ASN A 98 -18.22 15.38 14.47
N PRO A 99 -18.49 15.05 15.74
CA PRO A 99 -18.82 13.67 16.15
C PRO A 99 -20.07 13.08 15.49
N GLU A 100 -20.96 13.91 14.94
CA GLU A 100 -22.16 13.46 14.22
C GLU A 100 -21.85 12.98 12.79
N VAL A 101 -20.64 13.25 12.28
CA VAL A 101 -20.20 12.87 10.93
C VAL A 101 -19.23 11.70 11.04
N ASN A 102 -19.50 10.61 10.32
CA ASN A 102 -18.63 9.42 10.29
C ASN A 102 -17.39 9.65 9.40
N GLN A 103 -16.52 10.58 9.79
CA GLN A 103 -15.29 10.94 9.10
C GLN A 103 -14.12 11.03 10.09
N GLU A 104 -12.91 10.82 9.61
CA GLU A 104 -11.70 10.88 10.44
C GLU A 104 -10.49 11.34 9.63
N ILE A 105 -9.49 11.92 10.29
CA ILE A 105 -8.21 12.28 9.67
C ILE A 105 -7.14 11.36 10.22
N VAL A 106 -6.53 10.56 9.35
CA VAL A 106 -5.38 9.72 9.67
C VAL A 106 -4.14 10.30 9.01
N ARG A 107 -3.14 10.64 9.82
CA ARG A 107 -1.84 11.10 9.34
C ARG A 107 -1.00 9.90 8.91
N LEU A 108 -0.56 9.90 7.66
CA LEU A 108 0.40 8.94 7.10
C LEU A 108 1.77 9.61 7.06
N GLU A 109 2.77 8.94 7.61
CA GLU A 109 4.11 9.52 7.83
C GLU A 109 5.20 8.85 6.98
N LYS A 110 5.07 7.55 6.69
CA LYS A 110 6.11 6.77 6.01
C LYS A 110 5.51 5.78 5.03
N ALA A 111 6.17 5.63 3.88
CA ALA A 111 5.86 4.58 2.91
C ALA A 111 6.33 3.21 3.45
N PRO A 112 5.44 2.21 3.58
CA PRO A 112 5.80 0.87 4.04
C PRO A 112 6.55 0.11 2.94
N LYS A 113 7.54 -0.73 3.27
CA LYS A 113 8.04 -1.72 2.32
C LYS A 113 7.06 -2.88 2.25
N ILE A 114 6.62 -3.18 1.03
CA ILE A 114 5.57 -4.15 0.76
C ILE A 114 6.18 -5.43 0.19
N ALA A 115 5.84 -6.56 0.80
CA ALA A 115 6.06 -7.88 0.26
C ALA A 115 4.74 -8.49 -0.23
N VAL A 116 4.75 -9.07 -1.42
CA VAL A 116 3.65 -9.88 -1.94
C VAL A 116 4.07 -11.34 -1.91
N TYR A 117 3.33 -12.16 -1.18
CA TYR A 117 3.59 -13.59 -1.10
C TYR A 117 2.99 -14.30 -2.31
N THR A 118 3.84 -14.71 -3.24
CA THR A 118 3.41 -15.35 -4.49
C THR A 118 4.49 -16.32 -5.00
N PRO A 119 4.12 -17.51 -5.50
CA PRO A 119 5.09 -18.43 -6.07
C PRO A 119 5.65 -17.87 -7.39
N LYS A 120 6.96 -18.05 -7.59
CA LYS A 120 7.64 -17.65 -8.83
C LYS A 120 7.02 -18.33 -10.05
N GLY A 121 6.80 -17.56 -11.11
CA GLY A 121 6.31 -18.06 -12.40
C GLY A 121 4.80 -18.03 -12.59
N LYS A 122 4.02 -17.48 -11.64
CA LYS A 122 2.64 -17.03 -11.92
C LYS A 122 2.66 -15.89 -12.95
N GLN A 123 1.62 -15.80 -13.76
CA GLN A 123 1.51 -14.69 -14.71
C GLN A 123 1.00 -13.44 -14.00
N PRO A 124 1.44 -12.23 -14.39
CA PRO A 124 1.06 -10.99 -13.69
C PRO A 124 -0.44 -10.70 -13.61
N TRP A 125 -1.25 -11.26 -14.52
CA TRP A 125 -2.72 -11.11 -14.49
C TRP A 125 -3.42 -12.11 -13.57
N ASP A 126 -2.69 -13.11 -13.06
CA ASP A 126 -3.24 -14.10 -12.12
C ASP A 126 -3.31 -13.55 -10.68
N ASP A 127 -2.71 -12.38 -10.43
CA ASP A 127 -2.76 -11.69 -9.14
C ASP A 127 -3.17 -10.22 -9.35
N ALA A 128 -4.41 -9.92 -8.97
CA ALA A 128 -4.97 -8.58 -9.11
C ALA A 128 -4.19 -7.54 -8.28
N VAL A 129 -3.53 -7.94 -7.19
CA VAL A 129 -2.81 -7.01 -6.33
C VAL A 129 -1.50 -6.58 -6.96
N THR A 130 -0.70 -7.51 -7.50
CA THR A 130 0.53 -7.12 -8.21
C THR A 130 0.23 -6.27 -9.44
N LEU A 131 -0.87 -6.55 -10.14
CA LEU A 131 -1.34 -5.73 -11.26
C LEU A 131 -1.69 -4.30 -10.80
N VAL A 132 -2.47 -4.16 -9.72
CA VAL A 132 -2.88 -2.85 -9.18
C VAL A 132 -1.69 -2.08 -8.62
N LEU A 133 -0.79 -2.72 -7.86
CA LEU A 133 0.42 -2.08 -7.32
C LEU A 133 1.33 -1.60 -8.46
N SER A 134 1.55 -2.45 -9.47
CA SER A 134 2.31 -2.08 -10.66
C SER A 134 1.68 -0.92 -11.42
N TYR A 135 0.35 -0.96 -11.62
CA TYR A 135 -0.37 0.13 -12.26
C TYR A 135 -0.31 1.42 -11.45
N ALA A 136 -0.40 1.35 -10.13
CA ALA A 136 -0.25 2.49 -9.23
C ALA A 136 1.21 2.97 -9.10
N GLU A 137 2.19 2.23 -9.65
CA GLU A 137 3.63 2.47 -9.47
C GLU A 137 4.07 2.42 -8.00
N ILE A 138 3.45 1.54 -7.23
CA ILE A 138 3.84 1.25 -5.85
C ILE A 138 4.82 0.07 -5.88
N PRO A 139 6.09 0.25 -5.47
CA PRO A 139 7.07 -0.83 -5.45
C PRO A 139 6.71 -1.89 -4.42
N TYR A 140 6.89 -3.15 -4.79
CA TYR A 140 6.75 -4.31 -3.94
C TYR A 140 7.80 -5.36 -4.31
N GLU A 141 8.07 -6.28 -3.39
CA GLU A 141 8.92 -7.45 -3.65
C GLU A 141 8.09 -8.73 -3.57
N GLU A 142 8.29 -9.62 -4.55
CA GLU A 142 7.68 -10.95 -4.53
C GLU A 142 8.53 -11.89 -3.67
N ILE A 143 7.89 -12.48 -2.65
CA ILE A 143 8.52 -13.46 -1.76
C ILE A 143 7.68 -14.73 -1.71
N TYR A 144 8.27 -15.84 -1.28
CA TYR A 144 7.52 -17.08 -1.07
C TYR A 144 8.08 -17.86 0.13
N ASP A 145 7.82 -19.18 0.18
CA ASP A 145 8.24 -20.07 1.27
C ASP A 145 9.72 -19.90 1.63
N LYS A 146 10.61 -19.83 0.64
CA LYS A 146 12.06 -19.80 0.84
C LYS A 146 12.51 -18.54 1.59
N GLU A 147 12.05 -17.39 1.15
CA GLU A 147 12.39 -16.10 1.76
C GLU A 147 11.85 -16.02 3.20
N ILE A 148 10.65 -16.55 3.46
CA ILE A 148 10.08 -16.61 4.82
C ILE A 148 10.89 -17.54 5.73
N ILE A 149 11.24 -18.76 5.27
CA ILE A 149 12.04 -19.72 6.06
C ILE A 149 13.44 -19.19 6.36
N LYS A 150 14.00 -18.37 5.47
CA LYS A 150 15.27 -17.66 5.69
C LYS A 150 15.16 -16.44 6.60
N ASN A 151 14.01 -16.26 7.23
CA ASN A 151 13.66 -15.11 8.07
C ASN A 151 13.74 -13.78 7.32
N GLU A 152 13.58 -13.71 6.00
CA GLU A 152 13.72 -12.44 5.29
C GLU A 152 12.51 -11.51 5.48
N LEU A 153 11.43 -11.99 6.10
CA LEU A 153 10.18 -11.26 6.28
C LEU A 153 10.33 -9.99 7.15
N PHE A 154 11.30 -9.94 8.07
CA PHE A 154 11.55 -8.74 8.90
C PHE A 154 12.01 -7.51 8.10
N LYS A 155 12.40 -7.68 6.84
CA LYS A 155 12.84 -6.58 5.97
C LYS A 155 11.67 -5.70 5.50
N TYR A 156 10.44 -6.17 5.67
CA TYR A 156 9.22 -5.55 5.19
C TYR A 156 8.34 -5.09 6.35
N GLU A 157 7.49 -4.09 6.10
CA GLU A 157 6.48 -3.67 7.06
C GLU A 157 5.13 -4.31 6.75
N TRP A 158 4.81 -4.53 5.47
CA TRP A 158 3.51 -5.04 5.01
C TRP A 158 3.69 -6.35 4.23
N LEU A 159 2.87 -7.35 4.54
CA LEU A 159 2.78 -8.61 3.81
C LEU A 159 1.39 -8.77 3.19
N HIS A 160 1.32 -8.96 1.88
CA HIS A 160 0.10 -9.34 1.18
C HIS A 160 0.07 -10.84 0.87
N LEU A 161 -1.06 -11.50 1.12
CA LEU A 161 -1.28 -12.92 0.79
C LEU A 161 -2.55 -13.08 -0.07
N HIS A 162 -2.43 -13.83 -1.17
CA HIS A 162 -3.56 -14.15 -2.05
C HIS A 162 -3.59 -15.63 -2.46
N HIS A 163 -4.67 -16.34 -2.10
CA HIS A 163 -4.97 -17.72 -2.52
C HIS A 163 -3.88 -18.78 -2.25
N GLU A 164 -3.53 -19.00 -0.98
CA GLU A 164 -2.46 -19.92 -0.63
C GLU A 164 -2.90 -21.03 0.33
N ASP A 165 -2.37 -22.23 0.09
CA ASP A 165 -2.64 -23.43 0.90
C ASP A 165 -1.54 -23.59 1.95
N PHE A 166 -1.84 -23.17 3.18
CA PHE A 166 -0.96 -23.34 4.34
C PHE A 166 -1.06 -24.72 5.01
N THR A 167 -1.90 -25.62 4.49
CA THR A 167 -2.08 -26.97 5.04
C THR A 167 -1.05 -27.96 4.47
N GLY A 168 -0.57 -27.69 3.25
CA GLY A 168 0.29 -28.60 2.50
C GLY A 168 -0.44 -29.86 2.01
N GLN A 169 -1.77 -29.82 1.89
CA GLN A 169 -2.60 -30.94 1.41
C GLN A 169 -2.85 -30.92 -0.11
N TYR A 170 -2.14 -30.05 -0.84
CA TYR A 170 -2.21 -29.93 -2.31
C TYR A 170 -3.60 -29.51 -2.83
N GLY A 171 -4.36 -28.79 -2.00
CA GLY A 171 -5.66 -28.21 -2.31
C GLY A 171 -6.78 -29.19 -2.68
N LYS A 172 -7.99 -28.65 -2.89
CA LYS A 172 -9.21 -29.41 -3.26
C LYS A 172 -9.16 -30.02 -4.67
N PHE A 173 -8.17 -29.63 -5.48
CA PHE A 173 -8.01 -30.08 -6.86
C PHE A 173 -7.60 -31.55 -6.98
N TYR A 174 -7.08 -32.16 -5.90
CA TYR A 174 -6.68 -33.57 -5.90
C TYR A 174 -7.76 -34.49 -6.47
N ARG A 175 -9.01 -34.35 -6.01
CA ARG A 175 -10.12 -35.24 -6.40
C ARG A 175 -10.37 -35.27 -7.91
N ASN A 176 -10.26 -34.11 -8.56
CA ASN A 176 -10.61 -33.96 -9.98
C ASN A 176 -9.38 -34.03 -10.89
N TYR A 177 -8.19 -33.70 -10.38
CA TYR A 177 -6.99 -33.46 -11.20
C TYR A 177 -5.75 -34.26 -10.78
N ARG A 178 -5.84 -35.21 -9.84
CA ARG A 178 -4.70 -36.03 -9.38
C ARG A 178 -3.83 -36.66 -10.50
N ASN A 179 -4.43 -36.96 -11.64
CA ASN A 179 -3.75 -37.59 -12.79
C ASN A 179 -3.33 -36.58 -13.87
N ALA A 180 -3.63 -35.29 -13.70
CA ALA A 180 -3.24 -34.26 -14.65
C ALA A 180 -1.74 -33.97 -14.52
N ALA A 181 -1.04 -33.86 -15.64
CA ALA A 181 0.42 -33.67 -15.66
C ALA A 181 0.85 -32.41 -14.89
N TRP A 182 0.09 -31.31 -15.03
CA TRP A 182 0.37 -30.06 -14.32
C TRP A 182 0.24 -30.23 -12.79
N TYR A 183 -0.72 -31.03 -12.32
CA TYR A 183 -0.97 -31.25 -10.89
C TYR A 183 0.12 -32.13 -10.28
N MET A 184 0.48 -33.23 -10.95
CA MET A 184 1.60 -34.08 -10.53
C MET A 184 2.93 -33.31 -10.49
N GLN A 185 3.16 -32.41 -11.46
CA GLN A 185 4.35 -31.57 -11.47
C GLN A 185 4.34 -30.54 -10.33
N GLN A 186 3.18 -29.93 -10.05
CA GLN A 186 3.03 -29.00 -8.93
C GLN A 186 3.31 -29.69 -7.58
N GLN A 187 2.76 -30.88 -7.36
CA GLN A 187 3.04 -31.69 -6.18
C GLN A 187 4.53 -32.01 -6.06
N LYS A 188 5.16 -32.47 -7.14
CA LYS A 188 6.60 -32.78 -7.16
C LYS A 188 7.45 -31.56 -6.83
N ASN A 189 7.12 -30.39 -7.39
CA ASN A 189 7.83 -29.13 -7.12
C ASN A 189 7.69 -28.71 -5.64
N ALA A 190 6.50 -28.86 -5.06
CA ALA A 190 6.27 -28.56 -3.66
C ALA A 190 7.06 -29.50 -2.73
N GLU A 191 7.06 -30.81 -3.01
CA GLU A 191 7.84 -31.80 -2.27
C GLU A 191 9.36 -31.56 -2.39
N GLN A 192 9.83 -31.15 -3.57
CA GLN A 192 11.22 -30.78 -3.77
C GLN A 192 11.60 -29.52 -2.97
N SER A 193 10.77 -28.47 -3.03
CA SER A 193 10.98 -27.23 -2.25
C SER A 193 11.06 -27.50 -0.75
N ALA A 194 10.16 -28.35 -0.22
CA ALA A 194 10.20 -28.76 1.19
C ALA A 194 11.54 -29.42 1.55
N LYS A 195 12.02 -30.35 0.72
CA LYS A 195 13.31 -31.01 0.95
C LYS A 195 14.49 -30.04 0.86
N GLU A 196 14.50 -29.14 -0.12
CA GLU A 196 15.56 -28.13 -0.28
C GLU A 196 15.63 -27.17 0.91
N LEU A 197 14.49 -26.91 1.57
CA LEU A 197 14.38 -26.08 2.76
C LEU A 197 14.56 -26.86 4.07
N GLY A 198 14.85 -28.17 4.01
CA GLY A 198 15.16 -29.00 5.17
C GLY A 198 13.93 -29.66 5.85
N PHE A 199 12.78 -29.72 5.19
CA PHE A 199 11.55 -30.33 5.70
C PHE A 199 11.28 -31.69 5.05
N ASN A 200 10.71 -32.63 5.81
CA ASN A 200 10.36 -33.96 5.30
C ASN A 200 9.01 -33.96 4.57
N LYS A 201 8.09 -33.05 4.97
CA LYS A 201 6.76 -32.92 4.38
C LYS A 201 6.46 -31.46 4.01
N VAL A 202 5.66 -31.28 2.95
CA VAL A 202 5.15 -29.96 2.54
C VAL A 202 4.31 -29.31 3.64
N SER A 203 3.52 -30.10 4.38
CA SER A 203 2.74 -29.61 5.51
C SER A 203 3.60 -29.08 6.67
N GLU A 204 4.79 -29.67 6.90
CA GLU A 204 5.74 -29.18 7.90
C GLU A 204 6.36 -27.84 7.48
N LEU A 205 6.73 -27.71 6.20
CA LEU A 205 7.19 -26.44 5.62
C LEU A 205 6.11 -25.36 5.78
N LYS A 206 4.87 -25.64 5.34
CA LYS A 206 3.77 -24.68 5.38
C LYS A 206 3.36 -24.29 6.81
N LEU A 207 3.42 -25.22 7.75
CA LEU A 207 3.25 -24.92 9.18
C LEU A 207 4.31 -23.94 9.67
N GLN A 208 5.58 -24.13 9.29
CA GLN A 208 6.65 -23.22 9.69
C GLN A 208 6.48 -21.83 9.06
N VAL A 209 6.10 -21.75 7.79
CA VAL A 209 5.76 -20.48 7.13
C VAL A 209 4.64 -19.75 7.88
N GLY A 210 3.55 -20.45 8.23
CA GLY A 210 2.46 -19.87 9.01
C GLY A 210 2.90 -19.37 10.39
N LYS A 211 3.81 -20.09 11.06
CA LYS A 211 4.40 -19.64 12.33
C LYS A 211 5.26 -18.39 12.16
N SER A 212 6.11 -18.33 11.13
CA SER A 212 6.92 -17.15 10.84
C SER A 212 6.07 -15.92 10.50
N ILE A 213 4.97 -16.08 9.77
CA ILE A 213 4.01 -15.00 9.51
C ILE A 213 3.33 -14.55 10.82
N LYS A 214 2.96 -15.48 11.69
CA LYS A 214 2.42 -15.15 13.02
C LYS A 214 3.41 -14.34 13.86
N GLU A 215 4.68 -14.72 13.84
CA GLU A 215 5.76 -13.99 14.54
C GLU A 215 5.97 -12.59 13.95
N PHE A 216 5.92 -12.45 12.62
CA PHE A 216 5.97 -11.15 11.94
C PHE A 216 4.85 -10.21 12.40
N ILE A 217 3.61 -10.69 12.46
CA ILE A 217 2.46 -9.90 12.95
C ILE A 217 2.65 -9.55 14.43
N ALA A 218 3.07 -10.51 15.25
CA ALA A 218 3.36 -10.27 16.67
C ALA A 218 4.48 -9.22 16.88
N GLY A 219 5.40 -9.11 15.92
CA GLY A 219 6.44 -8.08 15.87
C GLY A 219 6.00 -6.72 15.32
N GLY A 220 4.71 -6.53 14.99
CA GLY A 220 4.16 -5.27 14.47
C GLY A 220 4.03 -5.19 12.94
N GLY A 221 4.30 -6.28 12.23
CA GLY A 221 4.06 -6.38 10.80
C GLY A 221 2.58 -6.37 10.44
N PHE A 222 2.21 -5.72 9.34
CA PHE A 222 0.82 -5.70 8.85
C PHE A 222 0.60 -6.82 7.85
N LEU A 223 -0.48 -7.59 8.08
CA LEU A 223 -0.88 -8.66 7.18
C LEU A 223 -2.18 -8.31 6.46
N PHE A 224 -2.14 -8.30 5.13
CA PHE A 224 -3.31 -8.13 4.27
C PHE A 224 -3.60 -9.45 3.57
N THR A 225 -4.66 -10.14 4.01
CA THR A 225 -5.09 -11.41 3.40
C THR A 225 -6.37 -11.22 2.63
N MET A 226 -6.43 -11.72 1.39
CA MET A 226 -7.68 -11.72 0.62
C MET A 226 -8.14 -13.14 0.28
N CYS A 227 -9.44 -13.23 -0.04
CA CYS A 227 -10.11 -14.45 -0.47
C CYS A 227 -9.94 -15.62 0.54
N SER A 228 -9.28 -16.70 0.13
CA SER A 228 -9.03 -17.88 0.95
C SER A 228 -7.74 -17.77 1.80
N GLY A 229 -7.18 -16.58 1.99
CA GLY A 229 -5.94 -16.39 2.74
C GLY A 229 -6.01 -16.85 4.21
N THR A 230 -7.21 -16.96 4.78
CA THR A 230 -7.47 -17.54 6.11
C THR A 230 -7.83 -19.02 6.08
N ASP A 231 -7.98 -19.62 4.90
CA ASP A 231 -8.34 -21.04 4.79
C ASP A 231 -7.13 -21.91 5.16
N SER A 232 -7.16 -22.39 6.40
CA SER A 232 -6.38 -23.53 6.87
C SER A 232 -7.33 -24.72 6.97
N TYR A 233 -7.41 -25.52 5.90
CA TYR A 233 -8.21 -26.75 5.87
C TYR A 233 -7.62 -27.89 6.71
#